data_AF-A0A7X9Q085-F1
#
_entry.id   AF-A0A7X9Q085-F1
#
_cell.length_a   1.000
_cell.length_b   1.000
_cell.length_c   1.000
_cell.angle_alpha   90.00
_cell.angle_beta   90.00
_cell.angle_gamma   90.00
#
_symmetry.space_group_name_H-M   'P 1'
#
loop_
_entity.id
_entity.type
_entity.pdbx_description
1 polymer ?
#
loop_
_entity_poly.entity_id
_entity_poly.type
_entity_poly.pdbx_seq_one_letter_code
_entity_poly.pdbx_strand_id
1 'polypeptide(L)'
;MTEQEEATMRQRTAGRRQASSRVGRMGPGSLGARLLTVLLVPIIGLQVFAFREVQGHNRSAASAAQVSARVALLQYSGQLIVPLYVELTATDGIAQGEQLGLSRNVLTEAVGLNFIDMINTARAQLDASLDGLATAWPDERLPSGVTLGEEVAEIRLDLARVRAQFDAAEQRASDVTAVFARIVALVDQINSQSSTIFEQSATTRELAGIGAETEEFLQLLEYATTELRFVTEAGISAGDNDQVYGAIVTSGSFQSSLDRLRSLLEPQRREAFDTMVSGDAFERMDAALPTWVSTLVGLGQQDATVLDDPVAVELMVDTVVASFDRLTDLQSYGMTFLPEEVQRAEAIQASAERSRHDAMVVMIAAVAASLVLLGLVLISILRPLRRLARQSQLVVDGDLALAPMRPTGPTDIRVVMRTFNEMVTTLRAYDAQVRKLALGEMQIDRTLPGPLGDTLR
;
A
#
# COMPACT_ATOMS: atom_id res chain seq x y z
N MET A 1 22.50 -72.64 -54.39
CA MET A 1 22.70 -71.35 -55.09
C MET A 1 21.51 -70.49 -54.78
N THR A 2 21.57 -69.37 -54.07
CA THR A 2 22.59 -68.80 -53.18
C THR A 2 21.85 -67.73 -52.38
N GLU A 3 22.11 -67.60 -51.07
CA GLU A 3 21.52 -66.59 -50.15
C GLU A 3 21.70 -65.12 -50.59
N GLN A 4 22.34 -64.87 -51.74
CA GLN A 4 22.44 -63.56 -52.40
C GLN A 4 21.22 -63.18 -53.26
N GLU A 5 20.35 -64.11 -53.67
CA GLU A 5 19.15 -63.78 -54.46
C GLU A 5 17.94 -63.35 -53.60
N GLU A 6 17.85 -63.83 -52.36
CA GLU A 6 16.76 -63.43 -51.44
C GLU A 6 16.99 -62.04 -50.81
N ALA A 7 18.25 -61.63 -50.65
CA ALA A 7 18.61 -60.31 -50.15
C ALA A 7 18.39 -59.20 -51.20
N THR A 8 18.49 -59.50 -52.50
CA THR A 8 18.27 -58.53 -53.58
C THR A 8 16.78 -58.36 -53.94
N MET A 9 15.92 -59.33 -53.63
CA MET A 9 14.48 -59.22 -53.89
C MET A 9 13.74 -58.40 -52.82
N ARG A 10 14.18 -58.43 -51.56
CA ARG A 10 13.62 -57.59 -50.48
C ARG A 10 14.08 -56.13 -50.51
N GLN A 11 15.14 -55.81 -51.28
CA GLN A 11 15.64 -54.45 -51.44
C GLN A 11 14.98 -53.67 -52.59
N ARG A 12 14.19 -54.33 -53.47
CA ARG A 12 13.50 -53.69 -54.60
C ARG A 12 12.06 -53.24 -54.34
N THR A 13 11.46 -53.62 -53.20
CA THR A 13 10.09 -53.22 -52.81
C THR A 13 10.02 -52.18 -51.71
N ALA A 14 11.17 -51.66 -51.23
CA ALA A 14 11.24 -50.65 -50.18
C ALA A 14 11.66 -49.24 -50.70
N GLY A 15 11.34 -48.92 -51.96
CA GLY A 15 11.85 -47.72 -52.62
C GLY A 15 10.85 -47.06 -53.56
N ARG A 16 9.69 -46.62 -53.06
CA ARG A 16 8.92 -45.45 -53.55
C ARG A 16 7.55 -45.38 -52.88
N ARG A 17 7.49 -44.61 -51.78
CA ARG A 17 6.37 -43.74 -51.35
C ARG A 17 6.63 -43.31 -49.89
N GLN A 18 7.74 -42.62 -49.68
CA GLN A 18 7.80 -41.68 -48.55
C GLN A 18 7.15 -40.39 -49.02
N ALA A 19 5.91 -40.18 -48.61
CA ALA A 19 5.29 -38.88 -48.59
C ALA A 19 6.11 -37.99 -47.63
N SER A 20 7.10 -37.29 -48.16
CA SER A 20 7.74 -36.16 -47.50
C SER A 20 6.73 -35.02 -47.48
N SER A 21 5.80 -35.05 -46.55
CA SER A 21 5.06 -33.87 -46.12
C SER A 21 6.02 -32.96 -45.36
N ARG A 22 6.90 -32.25 -46.09
CA ARG A 22 7.53 -31.04 -45.56
C ARG A 22 6.42 -30.01 -45.46
N VAL A 23 5.74 -30.02 -44.31
CA VAL A 23 4.98 -28.87 -43.82
C VAL A 23 5.96 -27.69 -43.91
N GLY A 24 5.70 -26.78 -44.85
CA GLY A 24 6.51 -25.58 -45.04
C GLY A 24 6.60 -24.82 -43.72
N ARG A 25 7.74 -24.99 -43.04
CA ARG A 25 8.13 -24.20 -41.89
C ARG A 25 8.14 -22.75 -42.38
N MET A 26 7.36 -21.87 -41.78
CA MET A 26 7.46 -20.44 -42.04
C MET A 26 8.86 -19.99 -41.67
N GLY A 27 9.75 -19.87 -42.66
CA GLY A 27 11.06 -19.30 -42.47
C GLY A 27 10.94 -17.80 -42.15
N PRO A 28 11.93 -17.21 -41.45
CA PRO A 28 11.95 -15.79 -41.08
C PRO A 28 11.87 -14.83 -42.28
N GLY A 29 12.06 -15.32 -43.52
CA GLY A 29 11.90 -14.54 -44.76
C GLY A 29 10.50 -14.49 -45.36
N SER A 30 9.51 -15.23 -44.85
CA SER A 30 8.17 -15.25 -45.46
C SER A 30 7.38 -13.95 -45.22
N LEU A 31 6.61 -13.49 -46.23
CA LEU A 31 5.80 -12.27 -46.14
C LEU A 31 4.76 -12.35 -45.01
N GLY A 32 4.24 -13.55 -44.74
CA GLY A 32 3.37 -13.81 -43.59
C GLY A 32 4.05 -13.59 -42.25
N ALA A 33 5.33 -13.98 -42.09
CA ALA A 33 6.09 -13.73 -40.88
C ALA A 33 6.35 -12.22 -40.69
N ARG A 34 6.73 -11.51 -41.75
CA ARG A 34 6.97 -10.05 -41.70
C ARG A 34 5.71 -9.26 -41.31
N LEU A 35 4.56 -9.60 -41.88
CA LEU A 35 3.27 -9.01 -41.51
C LEU A 35 2.90 -9.28 -40.05
N LEU A 36 3.13 -10.51 -39.59
CA LEU A 36 2.90 -10.89 -38.19
C LEU A 36 3.81 -10.09 -37.25
N THR A 37 5.08 -9.90 -37.60
CA THR A 37 6.03 -9.09 -36.83
C THR A 37 5.58 -7.63 -36.75
N VAL A 38 5.20 -7.01 -37.88
CA VAL A 38 4.74 -5.60 -37.90
C VAL A 38 3.48 -5.40 -37.06
N LEU A 39 2.57 -6.39 -37.02
CA LEU A 39 1.38 -6.36 -36.17
C LEU A 39 1.72 -6.60 -34.69
N LEU A 40 2.61 -7.56 -34.39
CA LEU A 40 2.91 -7.97 -33.02
C LEU A 40 3.69 -6.92 -32.24
N VAL A 41 4.61 -6.18 -32.88
CA VAL A 41 5.43 -5.17 -32.19
C VAL A 41 4.58 -4.13 -31.43
N PRO A 42 3.59 -3.45 -32.05
CA PRO A 42 2.74 -2.50 -31.34
C PRO A 42 1.81 -3.17 -30.32
N ILE A 43 1.33 -4.39 -30.59
CA ILE A 43 0.51 -5.16 -29.64
C ILE A 43 1.31 -5.48 -28.38
N ILE A 44 2.55 -5.95 -28.52
CA ILE A 44 3.45 -6.25 -27.40
C ILE A 44 3.76 -4.96 -26.63
N GLY A 45 4.03 -3.85 -27.33
CA GLY A 45 4.27 -2.56 -26.69
C GLY A 45 3.08 -2.11 -25.83
N LEU A 46 1.86 -2.21 -26.37
CA LEU A 46 0.63 -1.85 -25.66
C LEU A 46 0.37 -2.79 -24.48
N GLN A 47 0.65 -4.08 -24.62
CA GLN A 47 0.53 -5.05 -23.54
C GLN A 47 1.53 -4.79 -22.41
N VAL A 48 2.79 -4.47 -22.74
CA VAL A 48 3.81 -4.12 -21.74
C VAL A 48 3.43 -2.84 -21.00
N PHE A 49 2.92 -1.84 -21.72
CA PHE A 49 2.43 -0.60 -21.12
C PHE A 49 1.25 -0.86 -20.18
N ALA A 50 0.20 -1.54 -20.65
CA ALA A 50 -0.98 -1.87 -19.84
C ALA A 50 -0.61 -2.71 -18.60
N PHE A 51 0.32 -3.65 -18.75
CA PHE A 51 0.81 -4.46 -17.64
C PHE A 51 1.57 -3.61 -16.61
N ARG A 52 2.43 -2.68 -17.04
CA ARG A 52 3.13 -1.74 -16.15
C ARG A 52 2.15 -0.83 -15.42
N GLU A 53 1.11 -0.36 -16.09
CA GLU A 53 0.07 0.48 -15.49
C GLU A 53 -0.69 -0.26 -14.39
N VAL A 54 -1.14 -1.49 -14.67
CA VAL A 54 -1.79 -2.35 -13.68
C VAL A 54 -0.85 -2.66 -12.50
N GLN A 55 0.44 -2.90 -12.76
CA GLN A 55 1.42 -3.07 -11.69
C GLN A 55 1.59 -1.81 -10.83
N GLY A 56 1.56 -0.61 -11.44
CA GLY A 56 1.57 0.67 -10.74
C GLY A 56 0.39 0.79 -9.79
N HIS A 57 -0.83 0.60 -10.31
CA HIS A 57 -2.05 0.67 -9.49
C HIS A 57 -2.13 -0.42 -8.42
N ASN A 58 -1.63 -1.63 -8.68
CA ASN A 58 -1.53 -2.69 -7.68
C ASN A 58 -0.64 -2.28 -6.51
N ARG A 59 0.52 -1.68 -6.79
CA ARG A 59 1.43 -1.19 -5.74
C ARG A 59 0.79 -0.04 -4.96
N SER A 60 0.20 0.93 -5.63
CA SER A 60 -0.49 2.04 -4.96
C SER A 60 -1.65 1.56 -4.07
N ALA A 61 -2.44 0.58 -4.52
CA ALA A 61 -3.50 0.00 -3.71
C ALA A 61 -2.95 -0.76 -2.48
N ALA A 62 -1.87 -1.53 -2.65
CA ALA A 62 -1.22 -2.23 -1.53
C ALA A 62 -0.60 -1.24 -0.53
N SER A 63 0.08 -0.20 -1.01
CA SER A 63 0.59 0.92 -0.22
C SER A 63 -0.51 1.58 0.60
N ALA A 64 -1.62 1.95 -0.04
CA ALA A 64 -2.74 2.60 0.64
C ALA A 64 -3.36 1.71 1.71
N ALA A 65 -3.53 0.41 1.44
CA ALA A 65 -4.03 -0.54 2.43
C ALA A 65 -3.10 -0.68 3.64
N GLN A 66 -1.77 -0.73 3.41
CA GLN A 66 -0.79 -0.79 4.50
C GLN A 66 -0.79 0.46 5.35
N VAL A 67 -0.80 1.64 4.73
CA VAL A 67 -0.86 2.93 5.45
C VAL A 67 -2.16 3.04 6.24
N SER A 68 -3.32 2.74 5.62
CA SER A 68 -4.62 2.79 6.29
C SER A 68 -4.69 1.86 7.50
N ALA A 69 -4.17 0.63 7.38
CA ALA A 69 -4.08 -0.30 8.49
C ALA A 69 -3.23 0.26 9.64
N ARG A 70 -2.09 0.90 9.34
CA ARG A 70 -1.20 1.47 10.36
C ARG A 70 -1.79 2.70 11.03
N VAL A 71 -2.42 3.59 10.28
CA VAL A 71 -3.14 4.75 10.84
C VAL A 71 -4.24 4.28 11.79
N ALA A 72 -4.99 3.23 11.43
CA ALA A 72 -5.99 2.64 12.30
C ALA A 72 -5.38 2.03 13.58
N LEU A 73 -4.26 1.32 13.49
CA LEU A 73 -3.53 0.84 14.67
C LEU A 73 -3.07 1.99 15.57
N LEU A 74 -2.51 3.04 14.97
CA LEU A 74 -2.07 4.25 15.67
C LEU A 74 -3.21 5.01 16.33
N GLN A 75 -4.42 4.99 15.76
CA GLN A 75 -5.60 5.55 16.43
C GLN A 75 -5.85 4.88 17.78
N TYR A 76 -5.86 3.54 17.83
CA TYR A 76 -6.05 2.80 19.09
C TYR A 76 -4.87 3.00 20.06
N SER A 77 -3.64 3.05 19.54
CA SER A 77 -2.44 3.33 20.35
C SER A 77 -2.50 4.72 20.98
N GLY A 78 -2.86 5.76 20.21
CA GLY A 78 -2.98 7.13 20.69
C GLY A 78 -4.02 7.31 21.79
N GLN A 79 -5.10 6.51 21.77
CA GLN A 79 -6.12 6.48 22.83
C GLN A 79 -5.62 5.91 24.16
N LEU A 80 -4.43 5.28 24.21
CA LEU A 80 -3.80 4.83 25.45
C LEU A 80 -3.02 5.94 26.14
N ILE A 81 -2.43 6.87 25.38
CA ILE A 81 -1.40 7.81 25.88
C ILE A 81 -1.92 8.64 27.05
N VAL A 82 -3.00 9.39 26.85
CA VAL A 82 -3.52 10.30 27.89
C VAL A 82 -3.97 9.56 29.15
N PRO A 83 -4.88 8.56 29.10
CA PRO A 83 -5.32 7.88 30.32
C PRO A 83 -4.19 7.12 31.04
N LEU A 84 -3.20 6.62 30.29
CA LEU A 84 -2.01 5.99 30.87
C LEU A 84 -1.24 6.96 31.78
N TYR A 85 -0.91 8.14 31.26
CA TYR A 85 -0.14 9.12 32.02
C TYR A 85 -0.95 9.78 33.13
N VAL A 86 -2.26 10.00 32.92
CA VAL A 86 -3.13 10.49 33.99
C VAL A 86 -3.16 9.49 35.15
N GLU A 87 -3.35 8.20 34.87
CA GLU A 87 -3.34 7.17 35.92
C GLU A 87 -1.97 7.09 36.60
N LEU A 88 -0.88 7.05 35.83
CA LEU A 88 0.49 7.00 36.37
C LEU A 88 0.77 8.17 37.31
N THR A 89 0.61 9.40 36.81
CA THR A 89 0.98 10.62 37.53
C THR A 89 0.10 10.85 38.76
N ALA A 90 -1.21 10.60 38.68
CA ALA A 90 -2.09 10.74 39.83
C ALA A 90 -1.84 9.65 40.89
N THR A 91 -1.58 8.40 40.47
CA THR A 91 -1.24 7.30 41.38
C THR A 91 0.08 7.57 42.11
N ASP A 92 1.11 7.99 41.37
CA ASP A 92 2.42 8.33 41.94
C ASP A 92 2.33 9.54 42.89
N GLY A 93 1.64 10.60 42.49
CA GLY A 93 1.42 11.77 43.33
C GLY A 93 0.74 11.45 44.67
N ILE A 94 -0.31 10.60 44.66
CA ILE A 94 -0.95 10.14 45.91
C ILE A 94 0.01 9.28 46.73
N ALA A 95 0.69 8.32 46.11
CA ALA A 95 1.59 7.41 46.83
C ALA A 95 2.74 8.16 47.52
N GLN A 96 3.27 9.20 46.87
CA GLN A 96 4.30 10.06 47.47
C GLN A 96 3.73 10.96 48.57
N GLY A 97 2.54 11.53 48.39
CA GLY A 97 1.86 12.30 49.44
C GLY A 97 1.59 11.46 50.71
N GLU A 98 1.19 10.20 50.56
CA GLU A 98 0.99 9.27 51.68
C GLU A 98 2.30 8.96 52.41
N GLN A 99 3.43 8.85 51.71
CA GLN A 99 4.76 8.68 52.33
C GLN A 99 5.18 9.89 53.16
N LEU A 100 4.74 11.09 52.78
CA LEU A 100 4.92 12.33 53.54
C LEU A 100 3.91 12.48 54.69
N GLY A 101 3.03 11.49 54.90
CA GLY A 101 2.01 11.49 55.96
C GLY A 101 0.75 12.28 55.62
N LEU A 102 0.58 12.73 54.37
CA LEU A 102 -0.62 13.40 53.91
C LEU A 102 -1.68 12.36 53.54
N SER A 103 -2.86 12.46 54.17
CA SER A 103 -3.99 11.62 53.77
C SER A 103 -4.52 12.03 52.39
N ARG A 104 -5.12 11.08 51.65
CA ARG A 104 -5.76 11.34 50.35
C ARG A 104 -6.77 12.49 50.37
N ASN A 105 -7.51 12.63 51.49
CA ASN A 105 -8.48 13.72 51.68
C ASN A 105 -7.78 15.08 51.78
N VAL A 106 -6.66 15.16 52.48
CA VAL A 106 -5.86 16.38 52.61
C VAL A 106 -5.27 16.78 51.26
N LEU A 107 -4.77 15.82 50.49
CA LEU A 107 -4.28 16.07 49.12
C LEU A 107 -5.40 16.59 48.20
N THR A 108 -6.60 16.00 48.29
CA THR A 108 -7.77 16.44 47.52
C THR A 108 -8.21 17.86 47.90
N GLU A 109 -8.23 18.18 49.19
CA GLU A 109 -8.62 19.50 49.70
C GLU A 109 -7.57 20.57 49.37
N ALA A 110 -6.28 20.23 49.46
CA ALA A 110 -5.19 21.16 49.19
C ALA A 110 -5.03 21.49 47.70
N VAL A 111 -5.22 20.50 46.82
CA VAL A 111 -5.09 20.68 45.37
C VAL A 111 -6.41 21.12 44.71
N GLY A 112 -7.54 20.89 45.39
CA GLY A 112 -8.86 21.15 44.81
C GLY A 112 -9.26 20.17 43.70
N LEU A 113 -8.46 19.11 43.47
CA LEU A 113 -8.72 18.05 42.51
C LEU A 113 -9.12 16.75 43.21
N ASN A 114 -10.21 16.13 42.75
CA ASN A 114 -10.54 14.78 43.16
C ASN A 114 -9.70 13.76 42.38
N PHE A 115 -8.47 13.54 42.83
CA PHE A 115 -7.54 12.60 42.20
C PHE A 115 -8.08 11.16 42.14
N ILE A 116 -8.93 10.75 43.09
CA ILE A 116 -9.53 9.41 43.07
C ILE A 116 -10.52 9.27 41.91
N ASP A 117 -11.36 10.27 41.68
CA ASP A 117 -12.27 10.28 40.52
C ASP A 117 -11.49 10.35 39.21
N MET A 118 -10.41 11.15 39.15
CA MET A 118 -9.52 11.21 37.99
C MET A 118 -8.87 9.84 37.71
N ILE A 119 -8.31 9.18 38.73
CA ILE A 119 -7.72 7.85 38.60
C ILE A 119 -8.78 6.84 38.13
N ASN A 120 -9.97 6.82 38.73
CA ASN A 120 -11.02 5.89 38.33
C ASN A 120 -11.47 6.11 36.88
N THR A 121 -11.55 7.36 36.45
CA THR A 121 -11.88 7.71 35.06
C THR A 121 -10.76 7.25 34.11
N ALA A 122 -9.51 7.56 34.45
CA ALA A 122 -8.34 7.15 33.67
C ALA A 122 -8.22 5.62 33.58
N ARG A 123 -8.45 4.90 34.68
CA ARG A 123 -8.47 3.43 34.71
C ARG A 123 -9.49 2.85 33.75
N ALA A 124 -10.73 3.35 33.79
CA ALA A 124 -11.80 2.89 32.92
C ALA A 124 -11.51 3.18 31.44
N GLN A 125 -10.96 4.36 31.13
CA GLN A 125 -10.56 4.71 29.77
C GLN A 125 -9.38 3.86 29.30
N LEU A 126 -8.35 3.66 30.12
CA LEU A 126 -7.18 2.83 29.79
C LEU A 126 -7.61 1.38 29.52
N ASP A 127 -8.47 0.82 30.36
CA ASP A 127 -8.98 -0.55 30.17
C ASP A 127 -9.79 -0.68 28.89
N ALA A 128 -10.66 0.28 28.59
CA ALA A 128 -11.43 0.31 27.36
C ALA A 128 -10.54 0.44 26.12
N SER A 129 -9.51 1.29 26.16
CA SER A 129 -8.54 1.47 25.08
C SER A 129 -7.68 0.21 24.86
N LEU A 130 -7.23 -0.44 25.94
CA LEU A 130 -6.50 -1.73 25.86
C LEU A 130 -7.39 -2.83 25.27
N ASP A 131 -8.64 -2.94 25.72
CA ASP A 131 -9.61 -3.90 25.17
C ASP A 131 -9.90 -3.63 23.70
N GLY A 132 -10.05 -2.35 23.31
CA GLY A 132 -10.21 -1.92 21.93
C GLY A 132 -9.02 -2.34 21.06
N LEU A 133 -7.80 -2.06 21.53
CA LEU A 133 -6.56 -2.41 20.83
C LEU A 133 -6.41 -3.93 20.63
N ALA A 134 -6.60 -4.72 21.70
CA ALA A 134 -6.49 -6.18 21.63
C ALA A 134 -7.60 -6.83 20.79
N THR A 135 -8.79 -6.24 20.76
CA THR A 135 -9.92 -6.75 19.95
C THR A 135 -9.74 -6.43 18.46
N ALA A 136 -9.26 -5.22 18.14
CA ALA A 136 -9.07 -4.79 16.76
C ALA A 136 -7.83 -5.44 16.12
N TRP A 137 -6.78 -5.70 16.92
CA TRP A 137 -5.48 -6.16 16.44
C TRP A 137 -4.92 -7.36 17.24
N PRO A 138 -5.69 -8.45 17.44
CA PRO A 138 -5.27 -9.56 18.31
C PRO A 138 -4.00 -10.25 17.83
N ASP A 139 -3.85 -10.38 16.50
CA ASP A 139 -2.78 -11.15 15.85
C ASP A 139 -1.59 -10.29 15.40
N GLU A 140 -1.59 -8.99 15.65
CA GLU A 140 -0.47 -8.11 15.27
C GLU A 140 0.79 -8.55 16.03
N ARG A 141 1.89 -8.75 15.31
CA ARG A 141 3.12 -9.28 15.92
C ARG A 141 4.05 -8.16 16.34
N LEU A 142 4.39 -8.15 17.61
CA LEU A 142 5.40 -7.26 18.16
C LEU A 142 6.82 -7.75 17.81
N PRO A 143 7.85 -6.88 17.87
CA PRO A 143 9.24 -7.27 17.63
C PRO A 143 9.74 -8.38 18.57
N SER A 144 9.16 -8.49 19.76
CA SER A 144 9.42 -9.56 20.73
C SER A 144 8.98 -10.96 20.25
N GLY A 145 8.14 -11.03 19.21
CA GLY A 145 7.57 -12.26 18.66
C GLY A 145 6.23 -12.68 19.29
N VAL A 146 5.81 -12.01 20.36
CA VAL A 146 4.50 -12.16 21.01
C VAL A 146 3.44 -11.39 20.22
N THR A 147 2.19 -11.84 20.27
CA THR A 147 1.08 -11.10 19.67
C THR A 147 0.62 -9.94 20.54
N LEU A 148 0.08 -8.89 19.93
CA LEU A 148 -0.43 -7.73 20.65
C LEU A 148 -1.55 -8.11 21.63
N GLY A 149 -2.43 -9.04 21.26
CA GLY A 149 -3.47 -9.55 22.16
C GLY A 149 -2.91 -10.25 23.40
N GLU A 150 -1.86 -11.06 23.25
CA GLU A 150 -1.17 -11.70 24.37
C GLU A 150 -0.50 -10.68 25.29
N GLU A 151 0.23 -9.71 24.72
CA GLU A 151 0.93 -8.67 25.47
C GLU A 151 -0.05 -7.81 26.29
N VAL A 152 -1.16 -7.38 25.67
CA VAL A 152 -2.21 -6.62 26.35
C VAL A 152 -2.85 -7.44 27.47
N ALA A 153 -3.08 -8.74 27.27
CA ALA A 153 -3.63 -9.60 28.31
C ALA A 153 -2.72 -9.68 29.55
N GLU A 154 -1.40 -9.77 29.36
CA GLU A 154 -0.43 -9.74 30.46
C GLU A 154 -0.40 -8.38 31.17
N ILE A 155 -0.35 -7.28 30.40
CA ILE A 155 -0.38 -5.92 30.94
C ILE A 155 -1.60 -5.72 31.85
N ARG A 156 -2.78 -6.20 31.44
CA ARG A 156 -4.01 -6.07 32.25
C ARG A 156 -3.93 -6.83 33.56
N LEU A 157 -3.33 -8.01 33.58
CA LEU A 157 -3.13 -8.79 34.81
C LEU A 157 -2.20 -8.05 35.79
N ASP A 158 -1.13 -7.43 35.27
CA ASP A 158 -0.22 -6.65 36.10
C ASP A 158 -0.85 -5.33 36.57
N LEU A 159 -1.61 -4.63 35.72
CA LEU A 159 -2.38 -3.44 36.10
C LEU A 159 -3.36 -3.77 37.22
N ALA A 160 -4.12 -4.87 37.12
CA ALA A 160 -5.06 -5.27 38.16
C ALA A 160 -4.36 -5.50 39.51
N ARG A 161 -3.14 -6.07 39.49
CA ARG A 161 -2.32 -6.28 40.70
C ARG A 161 -1.85 -4.96 41.30
N VAL A 162 -1.29 -4.07 40.47
CA VAL A 162 -0.78 -2.76 40.88
C VAL A 162 -1.91 -1.88 41.42
N ARG A 163 -3.07 -1.86 40.76
CA ARG A 163 -4.25 -1.12 41.21
C ARG A 163 -4.80 -1.65 42.55
N ALA A 164 -4.85 -2.97 42.73
CA ALA A 164 -5.27 -3.55 44.01
C ALA A 164 -4.33 -3.19 45.17
N GLN A 165 -3.02 -3.14 44.93
CA GLN A 165 -2.04 -2.69 45.93
C GLN A 165 -2.21 -1.20 46.27
N PHE A 166 -2.44 -0.35 45.27
CA PHE A 166 -2.74 1.06 45.46
C PHE A 166 -4.01 1.26 46.31
N ASP A 167 -5.07 0.53 45.98
CA ASP A 167 -6.37 0.63 46.63
C ASP A 167 -6.31 0.14 48.09
N ALA A 168 -5.45 -0.84 48.38
CA ALA A 168 -5.18 -1.32 49.74
C ALA A 168 -4.23 -0.40 50.56
N ALA A 169 -3.66 0.64 49.96
CA ALA A 169 -2.60 1.47 50.55
C ALA A 169 -1.36 0.66 51.00
N GLU A 170 -1.09 -0.47 50.34
CA GLU A 170 0.04 -1.37 50.64
C GLU A 170 1.21 -1.19 49.66
N GLN A 171 1.11 -0.21 48.76
CA GLN A 171 2.00 -0.07 47.62
C GLN A 171 3.33 0.61 47.96
N ARG A 172 4.42 0.09 47.41
CA ARG A 172 5.71 0.81 47.34
C ARG A 172 5.79 1.56 46.02
N ALA A 173 6.24 2.82 46.04
CA ALA A 173 6.32 3.67 44.84
C ALA A 173 7.09 3.03 43.67
N SER A 174 8.12 2.21 43.94
CA SER A 174 8.95 1.57 42.90
C SER A 174 8.23 0.52 42.06
N ASP A 175 7.15 -0.10 42.55
CA ASP A 175 6.44 -1.18 41.84
C ASP A 175 5.38 -0.65 40.87
N VAL A 176 4.98 0.63 41.02
CA VAL A 176 4.00 1.30 40.17
C VAL A 176 4.57 1.52 38.77
N THR A 177 5.75 2.10 38.69
CA THR A 177 6.32 2.62 37.42
C THR A 177 6.58 1.53 36.38
N ALA A 178 6.85 0.29 36.80
CA ALA A 178 7.23 -0.80 35.89
C ALA A 178 6.13 -1.19 34.90
N VAL A 179 4.87 -1.31 35.36
CA VAL A 179 3.76 -1.70 34.46
C VAL A 179 3.42 -0.57 33.49
N PHE A 180 3.43 0.69 33.95
CA PHE A 180 3.19 1.83 33.08
C PHE A 180 4.31 1.99 32.05
N ALA A 181 5.58 1.81 32.45
CA ALA A 181 6.72 1.82 31.52
C ALA A 181 6.61 0.72 30.45
N ARG A 182 6.04 -0.45 30.78
CA ARG A 182 5.76 -1.51 29.80
C ARG A 182 4.71 -1.06 28.76
N ILE A 183 3.69 -0.32 29.18
CA ILE A 183 2.67 0.22 28.25
C ILE A 183 3.25 1.33 27.38
N VAL A 184 4.07 2.23 27.94
CA VAL A 184 4.79 3.25 27.16
C VAL A 184 5.66 2.57 26.08
N ALA A 185 6.44 1.56 26.48
CA ALA A 185 7.26 0.80 25.54
C ALA A 185 6.45 0.10 24.45
N LEU A 186 5.22 -0.36 24.76
CA LEU A 186 4.31 -0.93 23.77
C LEU A 186 3.85 0.13 22.74
N VAL A 187 3.45 1.31 23.20
CA VAL A 187 3.05 2.44 22.34
C VAL A 187 4.22 2.86 21.45
N ASP A 188 5.42 3.01 22.01
CA ASP A 188 6.64 3.37 21.26
C ASP A 188 6.99 2.34 20.19
N GLN A 189 6.85 1.05 20.50
CA GLN A 189 7.06 -0.02 19.53
C GLN A 189 6.07 0.05 18.37
N ILE A 190 4.77 0.26 18.66
CA ILE A 190 3.74 0.43 17.64
C ILE A 190 4.05 1.65 16.75
N ASN A 191 4.43 2.77 17.37
CA ASN A 191 4.78 4.01 16.66
C ASN A 191 6.00 3.80 15.76
N SER A 192 7.09 3.22 16.27
CA SER A 192 8.32 2.96 15.52
C SER A 192 8.10 2.01 14.33
N GLN A 193 7.35 0.92 14.53
CA GLN A 193 6.99 0.00 13.45
C GLN A 193 6.12 0.68 12.38
N SER A 194 5.17 1.52 12.81
CA SER A 194 4.29 2.24 11.88
C SER A 194 5.07 3.27 11.07
N SER A 195 5.99 3.99 11.70
CA SER A 195 6.86 4.96 11.02
C SER A 195 7.71 4.33 9.93
N THR A 196 8.35 3.21 10.25
CA THR A 196 9.12 2.42 9.27
C THR A 196 8.25 2.02 8.07
N ILE A 197 6.98 1.68 8.30
CA ILE A 197 6.05 1.29 7.24
C ILE A 197 5.60 2.50 6.43
N PHE A 198 5.38 3.65 7.05
CA PHE A 198 5.06 4.89 6.33
C PHE A 198 6.21 5.30 5.41
N GLU A 199 7.46 5.31 5.88
CA GLU A 199 8.63 5.60 5.05
C GLU A 199 8.75 4.68 3.82
N GLN A 200 8.44 3.38 4.00
CA GLN A 200 8.57 2.38 2.95
C GLN A 200 7.37 2.33 2.00
N SER A 201 6.17 2.64 2.50
CA SER A 201 4.90 2.31 1.84
C SER A 201 4.12 3.53 1.38
N ALA A 202 4.36 4.72 1.93
CA ALA A 202 3.71 5.95 1.53
C ALA A 202 4.24 6.46 0.18
N THR A 203 3.84 5.80 -0.89
CA THR A 203 4.31 6.06 -2.27
C THR A 203 3.68 7.31 -2.91
N THR A 204 2.69 7.92 -2.26
CA THR A 204 2.02 9.13 -2.73
C THR A 204 2.15 10.25 -1.70
N ARG A 205 2.10 11.51 -2.17
CA ARG A 205 2.18 12.68 -1.28
C ARG A 205 1.06 12.69 -0.23
N GLU A 206 -0.14 12.26 -0.62
CA GLU A 206 -1.31 12.21 0.27
C GLU A 206 -1.11 11.18 1.39
N LEU A 207 -0.63 9.97 1.08
CA LEU A 207 -0.34 8.95 2.09
C LEU A 207 0.80 9.38 3.02
N ALA A 208 1.81 10.04 2.48
CA ALA A 208 2.92 10.56 3.27
C ALA A 208 2.47 11.70 4.20
N GLY A 209 1.55 12.55 3.73
CA GLY A 209 0.92 13.60 4.54
C GLY A 209 0.14 13.02 5.73
N ILE A 210 -0.73 12.03 5.50
CA ILE A 210 -1.48 11.35 6.56
C ILE A 210 -0.54 10.74 7.61
N GLY A 211 0.51 10.04 7.16
CA GLY A 211 1.52 9.48 8.06
C GLY A 211 2.17 10.55 8.92
N ALA A 212 2.69 11.63 8.30
CA ALA A 212 3.35 12.72 9.00
C ALA A 212 2.41 13.47 9.97
N GLU A 213 1.17 13.73 9.55
CA GLU A 213 0.14 14.37 10.41
C GLU A 213 -0.18 13.48 11.63
N THR A 214 -0.33 12.16 11.42
CA THR A 214 -0.61 11.21 12.51
C THR A 214 0.57 11.09 13.48
N GLU A 215 1.79 10.93 12.97
CA GLU A 215 3.00 10.83 13.77
C GLU A 215 3.24 12.09 14.61
N GLU A 216 3.14 13.28 14.01
CA GLU A 216 3.35 14.52 14.73
C GLU A 216 2.28 14.75 15.81
N PHE A 217 1.02 14.34 15.56
CA PHE A 217 -0.01 14.42 16.60
C PHE A 217 0.24 13.45 17.77
N LEU A 218 0.71 12.23 17.51
CA LEU A 218 1.08 11.31 18.58
C LEU A 218 2.30 11.79 19.36
N GLN A 219 3.29 12.36 18.68
CA GLN A 219 4.45 12.98 19.29
C GLN A 219 4.05 14.18 20.18
N LEU A 220 3.07 14.96 19.74
CA LEU A 220 2.50 16.07 20.51
C LEU A 220 1.88 15.57 21.83
N LEU A 221 1.10 14.49 21.78
CA LEU A 221 0.54 13.86 22.99
C LEU A 221 1.64 13.38 23.93
N GLU A 222 2.66 12.71 23.40
CA GLU A 222 3.80 12.22 24.18
C GLU A 222 4.57 13.36 24.88
N TYR A 223 4.82 14.48 24.18
CA TYR A 223 5.46 15.64 24.78
C TYR A 223 4.58 16.28 25.87
N ALA A 224 3.27 16.42 25.63
CA ALA A 224 2.36 16.97 26.62
C ALA A 224 2.31 16.12 27.90
N THR A 225 2.25 14.79 27.76
CA THR A 225 2.22 13.88 28.91
C THR A 225 3.58 13.79 29.62
N THR A 226 4.66 13.88 28.86
CA THR A 226 6.02 13.91 29.43
C THR A 226 6.28 15.21 30.19
N GLU A 227 5.80 16.34 29.68
CA GLU A 227 5.86 17.63 30.39
C GLU A 227 5.04 17.59 31.68
N LEU A 228 3.81 17.05 31.67
CA LEU A 228 3.03 16.82 32.89
C LEU A 228 3.81 16.01 33.93
N ARG A 229 4.47 14.92 33.49
CA ARG A 229 5.29 14.08 34.37
C ARG A 229 6.43 14.88 34.98
N PHE A 230 7.19 15.61 34.17
CA PHE A 230 8.30 16.45 34.66
C PHE A 230 7.85 17.54 35.62
N VAL A 231 6.74 18.23 35.32
CA VAL A 231 6.16 19.25 36.21
C VAL A 231 5.76 18.64 37.55
N THR A 232 5.12 17.48 37.52
CA THR A 232 4.69 16.80 38.74
C THR A 232 5.88 16.29 39.56
N GLU A 233 6.84 15.60 38.92
CA GLU A 233 8.04 15.08 39.58
C GLU A 233 8.91 16.19 40.16
N ALA A 234 9.09 17.30 39.46
CA ALA A 234 9.81 18.48 39.96
C ALA A 234 9.11 19.07 41.20
N GLY A 235 7.78 19.04 41.25
CA GLY A 235 7.06 19.49 42.43
C GLY A 235 7.24 18.61 43.65
N ILE A 236 7.26 17.30 43.46
CA ILE A 236 7.40 16.38 44.60
C ILE A 236 8.85 16.27 45.05
N SER A 237 9.81 16.30 44.13
CA SER A 237 11.26 16.25 44.41
C SER A 237 11.85 17.58 44.91
N ALA A 238 11.01 18.52 45.34
CA ALA A 238 11.42 19.83 45.85
C ALA A 238 12.26 20.66 44.86
N GLY A 239 11.91 20.61 43.57
CA GLY A 239 12.56 21.41 42.53
C GLY A 239 13.89 20.85 42.06
N ASP A 240 14.04 19.51 42.01
CA ASP A 240 15.20 18.87 41.38
C ASP A 240 15.47 19.49 40.00
N ASN A 241 16.68 20.03 39.83
CA ASN A 241 17.09 20.75 38.64
C ASN A 241 16.96 19.90 37.37
N ASP A 242 17.16 18.58 37.47
CA ASP A 242 17.04 17.68 36.31
C ASP A 242 15.59 17.61 35.83
N GLN A 243 14.62 17.60 36.75
CA GLN A 243 13.19 17.55 36.43
C GLN A 243 12.70 18.90 35.90
N VAL A 244 13.14 20.01 36.50
CA VAL A 244 12.83 21.36 36.03
C VAL A 244 13.39 21.59 34.63
N TYR A 245 14.64 21.18 34.38
CA TYR A 245 15.25 21.25 33.04
C TYR A 245 14.51 20.36 32.04
N GLY A 246 14.12 19.14 32.44
CA GLY A 246 13.30 18.23 31.65
C GLY A 246 11.98 18.86 31.21
N ALA A 247 11.27 19.54 32.13
CA ALA A 247 10.04 20.26 31.83
C ALA A 247 10.27 21.36 30.76
N ILE A 248 11.32 22.18 30.91
CA ILE A 248 11.65 23.27 29.96
C ILE A 248 11.94 22.72 28.56
N VAL A 249 12.80 21.71 28.47
CA VAL A 249 13.17 21.10 27.17
C VAL A 249 11.97 20.45 26.50
N THR A 250 11.15 19.76 27.28
CA THR A 250 9.94 19.10 26.77
C THR A 250 8.91 20.13 26.31
N SER A 251 8.73 21.23 27.04
CA SER A 251 7.84 22.34 26.65
C SER A 251 8.25 22.97 25.32
N GLY A 252 9.55 23.23 25.12
CA GLY A 252 10.06 23.74 23.84
C GLY A 252 9.85 22.76 22.68
N SER A 253 10.00 21.45 22.95
CA SER A 253 9.70 20.38 21.98
C SER A 253 8.21 20.29 21.67
N PHE A 254 7.36 20.43 22.69
CA PHE A 254 5.90 20.46 22.58
C PHE A 254 5.45 21.63 21.68
N GLN A 255 5.94 22.84 21.93
CA GLN A 255 5.62 23.99 21.08
C GLN A 255 6.09 23.75 19.63
N SER A 256 7.33 23.32 19.45
CA SER A 256 7.85 23.00 18.12
C SER A 256 6.98 21.96 17.39
N SER A 257 6.38 21.02 18.13
CA SER A 257 5.45 20.02 17.59
C SER A 257 4.09 20.61 17.20
N LEU A 258 3.54 21.54 18.01
CA LEU A 258 2.34 22.30 17.65
C LEU A 258 2.54 23.05 16.32
N ASP A 259 3.65 23.77 16.19
CA ASP A 259 3.98 24.53 14.98
C ASP A 259 4.13 23.62 13.76
N ARG A 260 4.82 22.48 13.92
CA ARG A 260 4.98 21.49 12.84
C ARG A 260 3.63 20.90 12.42
N LEU A 261 2.83 20.41 13.37
CA LEU A 261 1.52 19.84 13.05
C LEU A 261 0.64 20.89 12.34
N ARG A 262 0.58 22.11 12.87
CA ARG A 262 -0.15 23.23 12.25
C ARG A 262 0.26 23.48 10.79
N SER A 263 1.55 23.37 10.49
CA SER A 263 2.09 23.57 9.13
C SER A 263 1.72 22.45 8.16
N LEU A 264 1.53 21.22 8.67
CA LEU A 264 1.13 20.06 7.89
C LEU A 264 -0.38 20.07 7.59
N LEU A 265 -1.19 20.55 8.53
CA LEU A 265 -2.65 20.54 8.41
C LEU A 265 -3.17 21.36 7.23
N GLU A 266 -4.21 20.85 6.57
CA GLU A 266 -5.00 21.58 5.59
C GLU A 266 -5.77 22.76 6.24
N PRO A 267 -6.13 23.82 5.49
CA PRO A 267 -6.70 25.05 6.07
C PRO A 267 -7.92 24.84 6.97
N GLN A 268 -8.84 23.94 6.61
CA GLN A 268 -10.05 23.68 7.40
C GLN A 268 -9.73 23.02 8.75
N ARG A 269 -8.78 22.08 8.77
CA ARG A 269 -8.35 21.37 9.99
C ARG A 269 -7.48 22.26 10.87
N ARG A 270 -6.70 23.14 10.24
CA ARG A 270 -5.90 24.15 10.92
C ARG A 270 -6.77 25.09 11.76
N GLU A 271 -7.97 25.45 11.32
CA GLU A 271 -8.88 26.30 12.09
C GLU A 271 -9.34 25.63 13.39
N ALA A 272 -9.73 24.35 13.34
CA ALA A 272 -10.10 23.58 14.52
C ALA A 272 -8.91 23.41 15.48
N PHE A 273 -7.72 23.13 14.94
CA PHE A 273 -6.48 23.03 15.69
C PHE A 273 -6.10 24.36 16.36
N ASP A 274 -6.12 25.47 15.61
CA ASP A 274 -5.81 26.81 16.12
C ASP A 274 -6.80 27.22 17.23
N THR A 275 -8.08 26.85 17.09
CA THR A 275 -9.10 27.09 18.13
C THR A 275 -8.75 26.36 19.43
N MET A 276 -8.37 25.08 19.35
CA MET A 276 -7.94 24.29 20.51
C MET A 276 -6.69 24.91 21.17
N VAL A 277 -5.66 25.24 20.38
CA VAL A 277 -4.40 25.79 20.90
C VAL A 277 -4.59 27.19 21.50
N SER A 278 -5.58 27.96 21.04
CA SER A 278 -5.96 29.25 21.64
C SER A 278 -6.88 29.15 22.84
N GLY A 279 -7.16 27.93 23.33
CA GLY A 279 -8.06 27.72 24.46
C GLY A 279 -7.44 28.06 25.82
N ASP A 280 -8.30 28.28 26.82
CA ASP A 280 -7.91 28.69 28.18
C ASP A 280 -6.88 27.77 28.84
N ALA A 281 -6.88 26.47 28.54
CA ALA A 281 -5.94 25.53 29.12
C ALA A 281 -4.50 25.75 28.62
N PHE A 282 -4.34 26.04 27.32
CA PHE A 282 -3.05 26.35 26.73
C PHE A 282 -2.54 27.71 27.23
N GLU A 283 -3.40 28.74 27.24
CA GLU A 283 -3.03 30.07 27.74
C GLU A 283 -2.59 30.04 29.20
N ARG A 284 -3.31 29.29 30.07
CA ARG A 284 -2.93 29.13 31.48
C ARG A 284 -1.59 28.42 31.64
N MET A 285 -1.34 27.36 30.88
CA MET A 285 -0.07 26.63 30.97
C MET A 285 1.11 27.50 30.52
N ASP A 286 0.96 28.20 29.39
CA ASP A 286 1.99 29.11 28.86
C ASP A 286 2.30 30.27 29.84
N ALA A 287 1.30 30.73 30.59
CA ALA A 287 1.47 31.75 31.62
C ALA A 287 2.08 31.20 32.92
N ALA A 288 1.68 29.99 33.35
CA ALA A 288 2.08 29.41 34.62
C ALA A 288 3.53 28.88 34.60
N LEU A 289 3.93 28.22 33.51
CA LEU A 289 5.20 27.50 33.44
C LEU A 289 6.44 28.38 33.71
N PRO A 290 6.59 29.59 33.13
CA PRO A 290 7.76 30.43 33.40
C PRO A 290 7.86 30.86 34.87
N THR A 291 6.71 31.21 35.47
CA THR A 291 6.66 31.58 36.89
C THR A 291 7.00 30.36 37.76
N TRP A 292 6.43 29.21 37.45
CA TRP A 292 6.71 27.94 38.13
C TRP A 292 8.20 27.58 38.12
N VAL A 293 8.85 27.64 36.95
CA VAL A 293 10.30 27.40 36.82
C VAL A 293 11.08 28.37 37.70
N SER A 294 10.76 29.67 37.63
CA SER A 294 11.51 30.68 38.38
C SER A 294 11.39 30.49 39.90
N THR A 295 10.22 30.08 40.37
CA THR A 295 9.95 29.80 41.78
C THR A 295 10.74 28.58 42.25
N LEU A 296 10.69 27.46 41.52
CA LEU A 296 11.42 26.25 41.89
C LEU A 296 12.94 26.45 41.90
N VAL A 297 13.49 27.14 40.90
CA VAL A 297 14.91 27.48 40.88
C VAL A 297 15.28 28.38 42.07
N GLY A 298 14.41 29.32 42.43
CA GLY A 298 14.59 30.19 43.59
C GLY A 298 14.58 29.44 44.92
N LEU A 299 13.70 28.46 45.08
CA LEU A 299 13.63 27.58 46.25
C LEU A 299 14.86 26.68 46.35
N GLY A 300 15.28 26.06 45.24
CA GLY A 300 16.47 25.23 45.19
C GLY A 300 17.76 25.97 45.55
N GLN A 301 17.85 27.28 45.25
CA GLN A 301 18.97 28.12 45.70
C GLN A 301 18.98 28.40 47.21
N GLN A 302 17.85 28.21 47.88
CA GLN A 302 17.67 28.48 49.31
C GLN A 302 17.66 27.22 50.16
N ASP A 303 17.92 26.04 49.58
CA ASP A 303 17.70 24.73 50.20
C ASP A 303 16.29 24.60 50.82
N ALA A 304 15.29 25.25 50.20
CA ALA A 304 13.89 25.20 50.58
C ALA A 304 13.09 24.28 49.66
N THR A 305 12.01 23.70 50.16
CA THR A 305 11.13 22.82 49.39
C THR A 305 9.85 23.55 48.98
N VAL A 306 9.12 23.00 48.01
CA VAL A 306 7.80 23.51 47.60
C VAL A 306 6.84 23.58 48.79
N LEU A 307 6.94 22.65 49.73
CA LEU A 307 6.07 22.59 50.90
C LEU A 307 6.35 23.70 51.93
N ASP A 308 7.50 24.38 51.83
CA ASP A 308 7.89 25.46 52.75
C ASP A 308 7.29 26.82 52.33
N ASP A 309 6.77 26.95 51.11
CA ASP A 309 6.21 28.19 50.56
C ASP A 309 4.77 27.98 50.04
N PRO A 310 3.75 28.53 50.72
CA PRO A 310 2.35 28.44 50.28
C PRO A 310 2.11 28.93 48.84
N VAL A 311 2.86 29.94 48.39
CA VAL A 311 2.74 30.46 47.02
C VAL A 311 3.29 29.45 46.01
N ALA A 312 4.37 28.74 46.37
CA ALA A 312 4.93 27.68 45.53
C ALA A 312 3.98 26.47 45.43
N VAL A 313 3.27 26.14 46.52
CA VAL A 313 2.23 25.10 46.50
C VAL A 313 1.08 25.49 45.56
N GLU A 314 0.54 26.70 45.67
CA GLU A 314 -0.54 27.18 44.80
C GLU A 314 -0.13 27.17 43.33
N LEU A 315 1.06 27.67 43.02
CA LEU A 315 1.60 27.69 41.65
C LEU A 315 1.85 26.27 41.10
N MET A 316 2.28 25.33 41.95
CA MET A 316 2.41 23.92 41.56
C MET A 316 1.06 23.34 41.16
N VAL A 317 0.05 23.54 42.01
CA VAL A 317 -1.32 23.08 41.77
C VAL A 317 -1.86 23.66 40.46
N ASP A 318 -1.75 24.98 40.27
CA ASP A 318 -2.22 25.66 39.06
C ASP A 318 -1.54 25.13 37.79
N THR A 319 -0.23 24.89 37.82
CA THR A 319 0.52 24.37 36.68
C THR A 319 0.13 22.93 36.34
N VAL A 320 -0.04 22.08 37.36
CA VAL A 320 -0.48 20.68 37.19
C VAL A 320 -1.92 20.63 36.65
N VAL A 321 -2.84 21.42 37.21
CA VAL A 321 -4.23 21.53 36.74
C VAL A 321 -4.27 22.00 35.29
N ALA A 322 -3.55 23.08 34.94
CA ALA A 322 -3.50 23.58 33.57
C ALA A 322 -2.94 22.53 32.59
N SER A 323 -1.94 21.75 33.01
CA SER A 323 -1.40 20.66 32.20
C SER A 323 -2.41 19.52 31.97
N PHE A 324 -3.18 19.13 32.99
CA PHE A 324 -4.28 18.16 32.85
C PHE A 324 -5.40 18.66 31.94
N ASP A 325 -5.81 19.93 32.08
CA ASP A 325 -6.83 20.53 31.22
C ASP A 325 -6.36 20.56 29.76
N ARG A 326 -5.10 20.93 29.53
CA ARG A 326 -4.50 20.95 28.18
C ARG A 326 -4.43 19.55 27.57
N LEU A 327 -4.10 18.52 28.36
CA LEU A 327 -4.15 17.12 27.92
C LEU A 327 -5.58 16.67 27.60
N THR A 328 -6.56 17.13 28.34
CA THR A 328 -7.99 16.84 28.10
C THR A 328 -8.45 17.46 26.77
N ASP A 329 -8.02 18.69 26.48
CA ASP A 329 -8.30 19.36 25.21
C ASP A 329 -7.63 18.64 24.04
N LEU A 330 -6.35 18.26 24.19
CA LEU A 330 -5.62 17.46 23.20
C LEU A 330 -6.27 16.10 22.95
N GLN A 331 -6.71 15.41 24.01
CA GLN A 331 -7.42 14.14 23.91
C GLN A 331 -8.74 14.32 23.16
N SER A 332 -9.51 15.35 23.49
CA SER A 332 -10.79 15.66 22.86
C SER A 332 -10.62 15.95 21.36
N TYR A 333 -9.59 16.71 20.99
CA TYR A 333 -9.21 16.91 19.60
C TYR A 333 -8.79 15.60 18.93
N GLY A 334 -7.96 14.79 19.60
CA GLY A 334 -7.51 13.48 19.12
C GLY A 334 -8.64 12.49 18.82
N MET A 335 -9.72 12.53 19.60
CA MET A 335 -10.93 11.72 19.39
C MET A 335 -11.69 12.08 18.09
N THR A 336 -11.38 13.22 17.49
CA THR A 336 -11.90 13.60 16.16
C THR A 336 -10.82 13.44 15.09
N PHE A 337 -9.61 13.92 15.38
CA PHE A 337 -8.46 13.93 14.46
C PHE A 337 -8.06 12.52 14.01
N LEU A 338 -7.83 11.58 14.93
CA LEU A 338 -7.34 10.24 14.56
C LEU A 338 -8.38 9.43 13.76
N PRO A 339 -9.69 9.42 14.11
CA PRO A 339 -10.70 8.81 13.25
C PRO A 339 -10.83 9.47 11.87
N GLU A 340 -10.61 10.78 11.76
CA GLU A 340 -10.55 11.45 10.44
C GLU A 340 -9.34 10.98 9.63
N GLU A 341 -8.16 10.80 10.24
CA GLU A 341 -6.99 10.21 9.57
C GLU A 341 -7.30 8.84 8.98
N VAL A 342 -7.96 7.98 9.75
CA VAL A 342 -8.39 6.65 9.29
C VAL A 342 -9.35 6.78 8.11
N GLN A 343 -10.37 7.63 8.21
CA GLN A 343 -11.32 7.84 7.11
C GLN A 343 -10.65 8.36 5.84
N ARG A 344 -9.68 9.28 5.95
CA ARG A 344 -8.91 9.77 4.81
C ARG A 344 -8.07 8.68 4.18
N ALA A 345 -7.40 7.86 5.01
CA ALA A 345 -6.59 6.73 4.52
C ALA A 345 -7.47 5.66 3.83
N GLU A 346 -8.62 5.33 4.40
CA GLU A 346 -9.60 4.40 3.81
C GLU A 346 -10.16 4.93 2.48
N ALA A 347 -10.43 6.24 2.38
CA ALA A 347 -10.90 6.86 1.15
C ALA A 347 -9.85 6.76 0.02
N ILE A 348 -8.57 6.98 0.35
CA ILE A 348 -7.45 6.81 -0.59
C ILE A 348 -7.32 5.34 -0.99
N GLN A 349 -7.40 4.41 -0.04
CA GLN A 349 -7.40 2.97 -0.33
C GLN A 349 -8.53 2.59 -1.29
N ALA A 350 -9.77 2.99 -1.00
CA ALA A 350 -10.92 2.70 -1.84
C ALA A 350 -10.81 3.32 -3.25
N SER A 351 -10.17 4.49 -3.37
CA SER A 351 -9.87 5.12 -4.66
C SER A 351 -8.81 4.35 -5.45
N ALA A 352 -7.74 3.90 -4.77
CA ALA A 352 -6.66 3.12 -5.36
C ALA A 352 -7.15 1.73 -5.81
N GLU A 353 -8.02 1.07 -5.04
CA GLU A 353 -8.64 -0.20 -5.40
C GLU A 353 -9.56 -0.10 -6.63
N ARG A 354 -10.34 0.98 -6.73
CA ARG A 354 -11.15 1.26 -7.94
C ARG A 354 -10.27 1.49 -9.16
N SER A 355 -9.23 2.32 -9.03
CA SER A 355 -8.28 2.58 -10.11
C SER A 355 -7.57 1.31 -10.57
N ARG A 356 -7.22 0.42 -9.64
CA ARG A 356 -6.69 -0.93 -9.92
C ARG A 356 -7.66 -1.77 -10.73
N HIS A 357 -8.94 -1.78 -10.34
CA HIS A 357 -9.97 -2.54 -11.04
C HIS A 357 -10.16 -2.03 -12.48
N ASP A 358 -10.28 -0.72 -12.65
CA ASP A 358 -10.45 -0.09 -13.97
C ASP A 358 -9.26 -0.36 -14.89
N ALA A 359 -8.03 -0.25 -14.38
CA ALA A 359 -6.83 -0.60 -15.13
C ALA A 359 -6.81 -2.08 -15.57
N MET A 360 -7.26 -2.99 -14.71
CA MET A 360 -7.37 -4.41 -15.03
C MET A 360 -8.40 -4.66 -16.15
N VAL A 361 -9.55 -3.98 -16.10
CA VAL A 361 -10.59 -4.06 -17.15
C VAL A 361 -10.03 -3.55 -18.48
N VAL A 362 -9.33 -2.42 -18.49
CA VAL A 362 -8.69 -1.86 -19.70
C VAL A 362 -7.65 -2.83 -20.26
N MET A 363 -6.82 -3.44 -19.42
CA MET A 363 -5.84 -4.44 -19.85
C MET A 363 -6.51 -5.66 -20.49
N ILE A 364 -7.56 -6.21 -19.88
CA ILE A 364 -8.31 -7.35 -20.43
C ILE A 364 -8.94 -6.97 -21.77
N ALA A 365 -9.55 -5.78 -21.87
CA ALA A 365 -10.12 -5.27 -23.11
C ALA A 365 -9.07 -5.11 -24.22
N ALA A 366 -7.89 -4.58 -23.89
CA ALA A 366 -6.77 -4.43 -24.82
C ALA A 366 -6.23 -5.77 -25.33
N VAL A 367 -6.11 -6.78 -24.46
CA VAL A 367 -5.73 -8.14 -24.84
C VAL A 367 -6.80 -8.75 -25.74
N ALA A 368 -8.08 -8.63 -25.40
CA ALA A 368 -9.19 -9.13 -26.21
C ALA A 368 -9.20 -8.47 -27.61
N ALA A 369 -9.07 -7.14 -27.69
CA ALA A 369 -8.99 -6.41 -28.95
C ALA A 369 -7.80 -6.87 -29.80
N SER A 370 -6.64 -7.10 -29.19
CA SER A 370 -5.44 -7.61 -29.86
C SER A 370 -5.65 -9.01 -30.44
N LEU A 371 -6.33 -9.91 -29.69
CA LEU A 371 -6.68 -11.24 -30.16
C LEU A 371 -7.68 -11.20 -31.32
N VAL A 372 -8.67 -10.29 -31.26
CA VAL A 372 -9.62 -10.07 -32.36
C VAL A 372 -8.89 -9.57 -33.61
N LEU A 373 -8.02 -8.57 -33.49
CA LEU A 373 -7.23 -8.05 -34.61
C LEU A 373 -6.32 -9.13 -35.21
N LEU A 374 -5.63 -9.91 -34.37
CA LEU A 374 -4.80 -11.03 -34.82
C LEU A 374 -5.63 -12.07 -35.57
N GLY A 375 -6.80 -12.44 -35.03
CA GLY A 375 -7.74 -13.35 -35.66
C GLY A 375 -8.21 -12.85 -37.03
N LEU A 376 -8.53 -11.55 -37.12
CA LEU A 376 -8.95 -10.88 -38.35
C LEU A 376 -7.83 -10.93 -39.40
N VAL A 377 -6.58 -10.62 -39.04
CA VAL A 377 -5.42 -10.69 -39.96
C VAL A 377 -5.15 -12.12 -40.42
N LEU A 378 -5.25 -13.09 -39.50
CA LEU A 378 -5.07 -14.51 -39.82
C LEU A 378 -6.10 -15.00 -40.84
N ILE A 379 -7.37 -14.63 -40.66
CA ILE A 379 -8.48 -15.07 -41.50
C ILE A 379 -8.50 -14.31 -42.84
N SER A 380 -8.27 -13.00 -42.82
CA SER A 380 -8.44 -12.13 -44.00
C SER A 380 -7.22 -12.12 -44.94
N ILE A 381 -6.00 -12.23 -44.41
CA ILE A 381 -4.77 -12.05 -45.20
C ILE A 381 -3.96 -13.35 -45.26
N LEU A 382 -3.58 -13.92 -44.11
CA LEU A 382 -2.65 -15.06 -44.09
C LEU A 382 -3.26 -16.33 -44.68
N ARG A 383 -4.52 -16.65 -44.35
CA ARG A 383 -5.21 -17.85 -44.88
C ARG A 383 -5.29 -17.83 -46.41
N PRO A 384 -5.78 -16.77 -47.07
CA PRO A 384 -5.78 -16.66 -48.54
C PRO A 384 -4.38 -16.72 -49.16
N LEU A 385 -3.38 -16.01 -48.61
CA LEU A 385 -2.01 -16.02 -49.15
C LEU A 385 -1.37 -17.41 -49.07
N ARG A 386 -1.56 -18.15 -47.97
CA ARG A 386 -1.08 -19.54 -47.86
C ARG A 386 -1.76 -20.49 -48.84
N ARG A 387 -3.01 -20.22 -49.19
CA ARG A 387 -3.74 -21.01 -50.19
C ARG A 387 -3.19 -20.74 -51.59
N LEU A 388 -3.00 -19.46 -51.93
CA LEU A 388 -2.40 -19.02 -53.18
C LEU A 388 -1.00 -19.63 -53.36
N ALA A 389 -0.12 -19.49 -52.37
CA ALA A 389 1.25 -20.04 -52.43
C ALA A 389 1.28 -21.56 -52.62
N ARG A 390 0.39 -22.30 -51.94
CA ARG A 390 0.28 -23.75 -52.11
C ARG A 390 -0.17 -24.13 -53.53
N GLN A 391 -1.15 -23.42 -54.10
CA GLN A 391 -1.57 -23.71 -55.47
C GLN A 391 -0.52 -23.31 -56.51
N SER A 392 0.19 -22.20 -56.30
CA SER A 392 1.30 -21.82 -57.18
C SER A 392 2.38 -22.90 -57.21
N GLN A 393 2.71 -23.51 -56.07
CA GLN A 393 3.66 -24.63 -56.03
C GLN A 393 3.17 -25.84 -56.83
N LEU A 394 1.90 -26.20 -56.70
CA LEU A 394 1.32 -27.32 -57.47
C LEU A 394 1.37 -27.07 -58.99
N VAL A 395 1.12 -25.83 -59.42
CA VAL A 395 1.24 -25.44 -60.84
C VAL A 395 2.69 -25.55 -61.32
N VAL A 396 3.66 -25.11 -60.51
CA VAL A 396 5.11 -25.24 -60.82
C VAL A 396 5.53 -26.72 -60.89
N ASP A 397 4.97 -27.56 -60.03
CA ASP A 397 5.23 -29.01 -60.03
C ASP A 397 4.52 -29.75 -61.21
N GLY A 398 3.84 -29.01 -62.09
CA GLY A 398 3.20 -29.53 -63.30
C GLY A 398 1.76 -30.01 -63.11
N ASP A 399 1.18 -29.86 -61.92
CA ASP A 399 -0.24 -30.16 -61.68
C ASP A 399 -1.11 -28.99 -62.15
N LEU A 400 -1.55 -29.09 -63.40
CA LEU A 400 -2.47 -28.15 -64.00
C LEU A 400 -3.94 -28.55 -63.79
N ALA A 401 -4.30 -29.61 -63.06
CA ALA A 401 -5.70 -30.04 -62.89
C ALA A 401 -6.40 -29.47 -61.64
N LEU A 402 -5.99 -28.28 -61.17
CA LEU A 402 -6.47 -27.68 -59.93
C LEU A 402 -7.89 -27.06 -60.04
N ALA A 403 -8.72 -27.15 -59.00
CA ALA A 403 -9.96 -26.37 -58.94
C ALA A 403 -9.66 -24.85 -58.82
N PRO A 404 -10.40 -23.96 -59.52
CA PRO A 404 -10.22 -22.52 -59.42
C PRO A 404 -10.38 -22.04 -57.97
N MET A 405 -9.53 -21.13 -57.51
CA MET A 405 -9.68 -20.57 -56.17
C MET A 405 -10.88 -19.63 -56.09
N ARG A 406 -11.66 -19.73 -55.02
CA ARG A 406 -12.66 -18.71 -54.71
C ARG A 406 -11.94 -17.44 -54.22
N PRO A 407 -12.10 -16.28 -54.87
CA PRO A 407 -11.46 -15.03 -54.44
C PRO A 407 -11.97 -14.65 -53.03
N THR A 408 -11.08 -14.60 -52.05
CA THR A 408 -11.41 -14.30 -50.64
C THR A 408 -10.36 -13.36 -50.05
N GLY A 409 -10.76 -12.53 -49.07
CA GLY A 409 -9.88 -11.54 -48.41
C GLY A 409 -10.05 -10.09 -48.91
N PRO A 410 -9.13 -9.19 -48.52
CA PRO A 410 -9.06 -7.80 -48.99
C PRO A 410 -9.02 -7.68 -50.52
N THR A 411 -9.38 -6.50 -51.03
CA THR A 411 -9.53 -6.25 -52.47
C THR A 411 -8.30 -6.65 -53.28
N ASP A 412 -7.10 -6.30 -52.82
CA ASP A 412 -5.85 -6.61 -53.54
C ASP A 412 -5.61 -8.13 -53.65
N ILE A 413 -5.85 -8.88 -52.57
CA ILE A 413 -5.72 -10.34 -52.56
C ILE A 413 -6.74 -10.97 -53.52
N ARG A 414 -7.99 -10.46 -53.54
CA ARG A 414 -9.02 -10.95 -54.46
C ARG A 414 -8.63 -10.73 -55.92
N VAL A 415 -8.05 -9.58 -56.25
CA VAL A 415 -7.55 -9.28 -57.60
C VAL A 415 -6.45 -10.28 -58.00
N VAL A 416 -5.45 -10.48 -57.13
CA VAL A 416 -4.34 -11.43 -57.39
C VAL A 416 -4.83 -12.87 -57.56
N MET A 417 -5.80 -13.31 -56.74
CA MET A 417 -6.38 -14.65 -56.87
C MET A 417 -7.13 -14.82 -58.20
N ARG A 418 -7.80 -13.77 -58.69
CA ARG A 418 -8.50 -13.79 -59.98
C ARG A 418 -7.52 -13.88 -61.13
N THR A 419 -6.49 -13.04 -61.15
CA THR A 419 -5.46 -13.07 -62.20
C THR A 419 -4.68 -14.37 -62.21
N PHE A 420 -4.39 -14.97 -61.05
CA PHE A 420 -3.79 -16.30 -60.97
C PHE A 420 -4.70 -17.38 -61.58
N ASN A 421 -6.00 -17.38 -61.28
CA ASN A 421 -6.94 -18.34 -61.87
C ASN A 421 -7.01 -18.21 -63.41
N GLU A 422 -7.00 -16.97 -63.91
CA GLU A 422 -6.98 -16.69 -65.36
C GLU A 422 -5.71 -17.25 -66.00
N MET A 423 -4.54 -17.00 -65.40
CA MET A 423 -3.24 -17.53 -65.86
C MET A 423 -3.21 -19.06 -65.92
N VAL A 424 -3.66 -19.74 -64.87
CA VAL A 424 -3.71 -21.22 -64.82
C VAL A 424 -4.67 -21.78 -65.87
N THR A 425 -5.76 -21.08 -66.16
CA THR A 425 -6.71 -21.46 -67.22
C THR A 425 -6.04 -21.38 -68.60
N THR A 426 -5.28 -20.32 -68.87
CA THR A 426 -4.52 -20.18 -70.11
C THR A 426 -3.43 -21.24 -70.25
N LEU A 427 -2.68 -21.52 -69.18
CA LEU A 427 -1.63 -22.55 -69.18
C LEU A 427 -2.19 -23.97 -69.42
N ARG A 428 -3.35 -24.30 -68.85
CA ARG A 428 -4.04 -25.58 -69.16
C ARG A 428 -4.39 -25.69 -70.62
N ALA A 429 -4.92 -24.61 -71.20
CA ALA A 429 -5.33 -24.60 -72.58
C ALA A 429 -4.10 -24.70 -73.52
N TYR A 430 -2.97 -24.11 -73.14
CA TYR A 430 -1.67 -24.29 -73.81
C TYR A 430 -1.14 -25.73 -73.70
N ASP A 431 -1.08 -26.31 -72.50
CA ASP A 431 -0.61 -27.70 -72.29
C ASP A 431 -1.48 -28.71 -73.07
N ALA A 432 -2.80 -28.49 -73.10
CA ALA A 432 -3.72 -29.29 -73.91
C ALA A 432 -3.43 -29.18 -75.41
N GLN A 433 -3.09 -28.00 -75.92
CA GLN A 433 -2.71 -27.80 -77.33
C GLN A 433 -1.36 -28.45 -77.66
N VAL A 434 -0.34 -28.28 -76.81
CA VAL A 434 0.96 -28.94 -77.00
C VAL A 434 0.83 -30.46 -77.01
N ARG A 435 0.01 -31.04 -76.12
CA ARG A 435 -0.26 -32.49 -76.13
C ARG A 435 -0.96 -32.95 -77.41
N LYS A 436 -1.94 -32.19 -77.93
CA LYS A 436 -2.60 -32.49 -79.21
C LYS A 436 -1.64 -32.45 -80.39
N LEU A 437 -0.76 -31.44 -80.43
CA LEU A 437 0.29 -31.33 -81.45
C LEU A 437 1.31 -32.47 -81.36
N ALA A 438 1.72 -32.87 -80.15
CA ALA A 438 2.61 -34.01 -79.93
C ALA A 438 1.98 -35.36 -80.31
N LEU A 439 0.65 -35.45 -80.34
CA LEU A 439 -0.13 -36.61 -80.80
C LEU A 439 -0.44 -36.57 -82.32
N GLY A 440 0.04 -35.55 -83.03
CA GLY A 440 -0.08 -35.44 -84.50
C GLY A 440 -1.37 -34.80 -85.01
N GLU A 441 -2.21 -34.22 -84.14
CA GLU A 441 -3.42 -33.49 -84.55
C GLU A 441 -3.08 -32.03 -84.91
N MET A 442 -3.23 -31.64 -86.18
CA MET A 442 -2.89 -30.29 -86.69
C MET A 442 -4.06 -29.27 -86.66
N GLN A 443 -5.19 -29.57 -86.01
CA GLN A 443 -6.31 -28.63 -85.91
C GLN A 443 -6.31 -27.87 -84.57
N ILE A 444 -6.03 -26.57 -84.65
CA ILE A 444 -6.03 -25.63 -83.50
C ILE A 444 -7.42 -25.01 -83.37
N ASP A 445 -8.25 -25.51 -82.46
CA ASP A 445 -9.65 -25.06 -82.31
C ASP A 445 -9.85 -23.79 -81.45
N ARG A 446 -8.81 -23.24 -80.80
CA ARG A 446 -8.94 -22.00 -80.01
C ARG A 446 -7.67 -21.16 -80.00
N THR A 447 -7.78 -19.90 -80.39
CA THR A 447 -6.73 -18.88 -80.20
C THR A 447 -6.54 -18.61 -78.71
N LEU A 448 -5.34 -18.91 -78.20
CA LEU A 448 -4.91 -18.56 -76.85
C LEU A 448 -4.53 -17.08 -76.79
N PRO A 449 -4.98 -16.31 -75.77
CA PRO A 449 -4.62 -14.90 -75.64
C PRO A 449 -3.21 -14.71 -75.06
N GLY A 450 -2.49 -13.70 -75.56
CA GLY A 450 -1.17 -13.27 -75.08
C GLY A 450 0.03 -13.86 -75.85
N PRO A 451 1.28 -13.50 -75.50
CA PRO A 451 2.49 -13.83 -76.27
C PRO A 451 2.74 -15.33 -76.47
N LEU A 452 2.20 -16.18 -75.58
CA LEU A 452 2.29 -17.65 -75.66
C LEU A 452 1.38 -18.25 -76.73
N GLY A 453 0.31 -17.55 -77.13
CA GLY A 453 -0.53 -17.95 -78.26
C GLY A 453 0.15 -17.69 -79.61
N ASP A 454 1.04 -16.71 -79.68
CA ASP A 454 1.76 -16.36 -80.91
C ASP A 454 2.89 -17.34 -81.24
N THR A 455 3.42 -18.07 -80.25
CA THR A 455 4.46 -19.10 -80.47
C THR A 455 3.94 -20.46 -80.93
N LEU A 456 2.61 -20.66 -80.94
CA LEU A 456 1.93 -21.91 -81.34
C LEU A 456 1.24 -21.82 -82.71
N ARG A 457 1.30 -20.66 -83.38
CA ARG A 457 1.04 -20.56 -84.83
C ARG A 457 2.26 -21.01 -85.60
#